data_AF-A0A0R3WXR8-F1
#
_entry.id   AF-A0A0R3WXR8-F1
#
_cell.length_a   1.000
_cell.length_b   1.000
_cell.length_c   1.000
_cell.angle_alpha   90.00
_cell.angle_beta   90.00
_cell.angle_gamma   90.00
#
_symmetry.space_group_name_H-M   'P 1'
#
loop_
_entity.id
_entity.type
_entity.pdbx_description
1 polymer ?
#
loop_
_entity_poly.entity_id
_entity_poly.type
_entity_poly.pdbx_seq_one_letter_code
_entity_poly.pdbx_strand_id
1 'polypeptide(L)'
;MIARHRPRCPILAVTRSGVIARQLYLWRGCWPILYEEPKADLWSDDVNRRIACAIENGRRKGLFVDRDRIVVVAGWKGEPGSTNTIRIIQLGSLVEHNILGIPDIKNYKD
;
A
#
# COMPACT_ATOMS: atom_id res chain seq x y z
N MET A 1 4.10 -2.16 13.33
CA MET A 1 3.90 -0.72 13.61
C MET A 1 2.41 -0.36 13.64
N ILE A 2 1.66 -0.43 12.53
CA ILE A 2 0.27 0.07 12.45
C ILE A 2 -0.70 -0.64 13.42
N ALA A 3 -0.74 -1.98 13.41
CA ALA A 3 -1.67 -2.75 14.25
C ALA A 3 -1.52 -2.48 15.77
N ARG A 4 -0.32 -2.08 16.22
CA ARG A 4 -0.05 -1.72 17.62
C ARG A 4 -0.91 -0.55 18.10
N HIS A 5 -1.20 0.41 17.21
CA HIS A 5 -2.02 1.57 17.52
C HIS A 5 -3.53 1.30 17.43
N ARG A 6 -3.94 0.04 17.21
CA ARG A 6 -5.33 -0.43 17.27
C ARG A 6 -6.30 0.44 16.45
N PRO A 7 -6.03 0.74 15.15
CA PRO A 7 -6.97 1.48 14.34
C PRO A 7 -8.33 0.78 14.28
N ARG A 8 -9.39 1.58 14.14
CA ARG A 8 -10.77 1.10 13.98
C ARG A 8 -11.03 0.54 12.57
N CYS A 9 -10.27 0.99 11.58
CA CYS A 9 -10.34 0.50 10.21
C CYS A 9 -9.51 -0.79 10.00
N PRO A 10 -9.85 -1.61 9.00
CA PRO A 10 -9.03 -2.74 8.58
C PRO A 10 -7.70 -2.28 7.97
N ILE A 11 -6.65 -3.08 8.15
CA ILE A 11 -5.30 -2.81 7.64
C ILE A 11 -5.03 -3.79 6.51
N LEU A 12 -5.08 -3.35 5.26
CA LEU A 12 -4.71 -4.17 4.11
C LEU A 12 -3.18 -4.18 3.96
N ALA A 13 -2.56 -5.34 4.18
CA ALA A 13 -1.11 -5.48 4.20
C ALA A 13 -0.64 -6.30 2.98
N VAL A 14 -0.08 -5.61 1.99
CA VAL A 14 0.42 -6.23 0.75
C VAL A 14 1.86 -6.72 0.95
N THR A 15 2.11 -7.98 0.63
CA THR A 15 3.46 -8.59 0.73
C THR A 15 3.68 -9.61 -0.39
N ARG A 16 4.94 -9.77 -0.81
CA ARG A 16 5.34 -10.83 -1.75
C ARG A 16 5.74 -12.13 -1.06
N SER A 17 6.03 -12.08 0.24
CA SER A 17 6.43 -13.26 1.00
C SER A 17 5.20 -13.97 1.54
N GLY A 18 4.95 -15.20 1.08
CA GLY A 18 3.88 -16.05 1.60
C GLY A 18 4.05 -16.36 3.10
N VAL A 19 5.29 -16.44 3.59
CA VAL A 19 5.55 -16.63 5.03
C VAL A 19 5.06 -15.42 5.82
N ILE A 20 5.41 -14.21 5.39
CA ILE A 20 4.98 -12.96 6.03
C ILE A 20 3.45 -12.82 5.94
N ALA A 21 2.84 -13.16 4.79
CA ALA A 21 1.39 -13.12 4.62
C ALA A 21 0.68 -13.98 5.67
N ARG A 22 1.17 -15.19 5.94
CA ARG A 22 0.62 -16.08 6.98
C ARG A 22 0.84 -15.51 8.38
N GLN A 23 2.02 -14.99 8.68
CA GLN A 23 2.34 -14.39 9.99
C GLN A 23 1.50 -13.14 10.28
N LEU A 24 1.13 -12.38 9.25
CA LEU A 24 0.33 -11.15 9.41
C LEU A 24 -1.06 -11.43 10.02
N TYR A 25 -1.62 -12.63 9.88
CA TYR A 25 -2.87 -13.01 10.53
C TYR A 25 -2.81 -12.97 12.07
N LEU A 26 -1.61 -13.03 12.67
CA LEU A 26 -1.44 -12.92 14.12
C LEU A 26 -1.69 -11.50 14.64
N TRP A 27 -1.71 -10.50 13.76
CA TRP A 27 -1.85 -9.09 14.13
C TRP A 27 -3.30 -8.61 13.99
N ARG A 28 -3.80 -7.92 15.02
CA ARG A 28 -5.18 -7.44 15.05
C ARG A 28 -5.48 -6.51 13.86
N GLY A 29 -6.55 -6.83 13.13
CA GLY A 29 -7.09 -6.00 12.06
C GLY A 29 -6.27 -6.05 10.78
N CYS A 30 -5.19 -6.83 10.72
CA CYS A 30 -4.42 -7.04 9.51
C CYS A 30 -5.14 -8.01 8.58
N TRP A 31 -5.32 -7.56 7.35
CA TRP A 31 -5.76 -8.35 6.21
C TRP A 31 -4.59 -8.52 5.25
N PRO A 32 -3.87 -9.66 5.29
CA PRO A 32 -2.76 -9.89 4.38
C PRO A 32 -3.22 -10.12 2.95
N ILE A 33 -2.47 -9.59 2.00
CA ILE A 33 -2.65 -9.79 0.56
C ILE A 33 -1.30 -10.26 0.00
N LEU A 34 -1.29 -11.47 -0.55
CA LEU A 34 -0.13 -12.00 -1.27
C LEU A 34 -0.13 -11.41 -2.67
N TYR A 35 0.94 -10.68 -3.01
CA TYR A 35 1.15 -10.11 -4.32
C TYR A 35 2.20 -10.94 -5.06
N GLU A 36 1.79 -11.59 -6.14
CA GLU A 36 2.61 -12.57 -6.85
C GLU A 36 3.24 -12.00 -8.13
N GLU A 37 2.87 -10.79 -8.53
CA GLU A 37 3.41 -10.16 -9.72
C GLU A 37 4.89 -9.78 -9.55
N PRO A 38 5.67 -9.87 -10.65
CA PRO A 38 7.09 -9.54 -10.65
C PRO A 38 7.33 -8.09 -10.23
N LYS A 39 8.51 -7.83 -9.67
CA LYS A 39 8.92 -6.49 -9.27
C LYS A 39 9.07 -5.61 -10.51
N ALA A 40 8.48 -4.41 -10.49
CA ALA A 40 8.72 -3.43 -11.54
C ALA A 40 10.12 -2.82 -11.42
N ASP A 41 10.68 -2.34 -12.54
CA ASP A 41 12.01 -1.70 -12.55
C ASP A 41 12.02 -0.42 -11.73
N LEU A 42 10.99 0.42 -11.91
CA LEU A 42 10.82 1.65 -11.15
C LEU A 42 10.09 1.35 -9.84
N TRP A 43 10.69 1.77 -8.72
CA TRP A 43 10.11 1.59 -7.39
C TRP A 43 8.71 2.20 -7.26
N SER A 44 8.49 3.37 -7.86
CA SER A 44 7.19 4.03 -7.80
C SER A 44 6.12 3.22 -8.51
N ASP A 45 6.44 2.64 -9.67
CA ASP A 45 5.48 1.81 -10.41
C ASP A 45 5.19 0.53 -9.65
N ASP A 46 6.20 -0.08 -9.04
CA ASP A 46 6.04 -1.27 -8.20
C ASP A 46 5.11 -1.05 -7.00
N VAL A 47 5.23 0.11 -6.35
CA VAL A 47 4.35 0.48 -5.24
C VAL A 47 2.95 0.81 -5.75
N ASN A 48 2.81 1.53 -6.86
CA ASN A 48 1.51 1.86 -7.47
C ASN A 48 0.73 0.58 -7.81
N ARG A 49 1.37 -0.41 -8.44
CA ARG A 49 0.73 -1.71 -8.75
C ARG A 49 0.27 -2.44 -7.48
N ARG A 50 1.08 -2.44 -6.42
CA ARG A 50 0.70 -3.02 -5.12
C ARG A 50 -0.48 -2.31 -4.48
N ILE A 51 -0.54 -0.98 -4.56
CA ILE A 51 -1.67 -0.22 -4.04
C ILE A 51 -2.93 -0.53 -4.86
N ALA A 52 -2.84 -0.59 -6.18
CA ALA A 52 -3.96 -0.98 -7.05
C ALA A 52 -4.47 -2.39 -6.69
N CYS A 53 -3.57 -3.35 -6.48
CA CYS A 53 -3.94 -4.70 -6.01
C CYS A 53 -4.68 -4.68 -4.66
N ALA A 54 -4.25 -3.84 -3.71
CA ALA A 54 -4.94 -3.68 -2.42
C ALA A 54 -6.33 -3.07 -2.59
N ILE A 55 -6.45 -2.05 -3.43
CA ILE A 55 -7.73 -1.39 -3.73
C ILE A 55 -8.70 -2.40 -4.33
N GLU A 56 -8.27 -3.16 -5.34
CA GLU A 56 -9.11 -4.16 -6.00
C GLU A 56 -9.59 -5.25 -5.02
N ASN A 57 -8.66 -5.78 -4.19
CA ASN A 57 -9.02 -6.77 -3.18
C ASN A 57 -10.00 -6.23 -2.13
N GLY A 58 -9.84 -4.97 -1.71
CA GLY A 58 -10.74 -4.35 -0.75
C GLY A 58 -12.11 -4.02 -1.36
N ARG A 59 -12.18 -3.59 -2.63
CA ARG A 59 -13.45 -3.42 -3.36
C ARG A 59 -14.21 -4.74 -3.46
N ARG A 60 -13.54 -5.81 -3.89
CA ARG A 60 -14.13 -7.15 -3.99
C ARG A 60 -14.68 -7.67 -2.66
N LYS A 61 -14.13 -7.19 -1.54
CA LYS A 61 -14.56 -7.55 -0.17
C LYS A 61 -15.59 -6.59 0.42
N GLY A 62 -15.98 -5.54 -0.30
CA GLY A 62 -16.90 -4.51 0.19
C GLY A 62 -16.35 -3.69 1.35
N LEU A 63 -15.02 -3.52 1.45
CA LEU A 63 -14.38 -2.78 2.54
C LEU A 63 -14.48 -1.26 2.38
N PHE A 64 -14.71 -0.79 1.16
CA PHE A 64 -14.84 0.62 0.82
C PHE A 64 -15.65 0.78 -0.48
N VAL A 65 -16.26 1.94 -0.62
CA VAL A 65 -17.02 2.39 -1.79
C VAL A 65 -16.31 3.57 -2.47
N ASP A 66 -16.76 3.95 -3.66
CA ASP A 66 -16.24 5.16 -4.29
C ASP A 66 -16.49 6.40 -3.42
N ARG A 67 -15.54 7.34 -3.49
CA ARG A 67 -15.41 8.53 -2.62
C ARG A 67 -14.92 8.28 -1.19
N ASP A 68 -14.72 7.03 -0.77
CA ASP A 68 -14.05 6.75 0.50
C ASP A 68 -12.58 7.20 0.45
N ARG A 69 -12.04 7.51 1.64
CA ARG A 69 -10.64 7.89 1.81
C ARG A 69 -9.85 6.73 2.39
N ILE A 70 -8.74 6.39 1.75
CA ILE A 70 -7.79 5.39 2.24
C ILE A 70 -6.50 6.07 2.68
N VAL A 71 -5.83 5.46 3.66
CA VAL A 71 -4.50 5.88 4.11
C VAL A 71 -3.48 4.85 3.61
N VAL A 72 -2.57 5.29 2.76
CA VAL A 72 -1.46 4.47 2.26
C VAL A 72 -0.21 4.79 3.07
N VAL A 73 0.41 3.73 3.59
CA VAL A 73 1.67 3.81 4.32
C VAL A 73 2.71 3.01 3.54
N ALA A 74 3.79 3.66 3.11
CA ALA A 74 4.85 3.05 2.33
C ALA A 74 6.22 3.66 2.66
N GLY A 75 7.29 3.03 2.16
CA GLY A 75 8.62 3.62 2.19
C GLY A 75 8.91 4.44 0.94
N TRP A 76 9.71 5.50 1.08
CA TRP A 76 10.15 6.31 -0.06
C TRP A 76 11.08 5.55 -1.00
N LYS A 77 11.82 4.55 -0.49
CA LYS A 77 12.67 3.62 -1.26
C LYS A 77 12.41 2.17 -0.88
N GLY A 78 12.78 1.24 -1.77
CA GLY A 78 12.50 -0.20 -1.62
C GLY A 78 13.34 -0.99 -0.61
N GLU A 79 14.12 -0.31 0.23
CA GLU A 79 14.94 -0.97 1.25
C GLU A 79 14.11 -1.37 2.48
N PRO A 80 14.51 -2.43 3.21
CA PRO A 80 13.92 -2.76 4.50
C PRO A 80 13.98 -1.57 5.48
N GLY A 81 12.95 -1.38 6.30
CA GLY A 81 12.92 -0.34 7.33
C GLY A 81 12.65 1.08 6.83
N SER A 82 12.46 1.29 5.53
CA SER A 82 12.28 2.62 4.92
C SER A 82 10.88 3.23 5.08
N THR A 83 9.99 2.64 5.90
CA THR A 83 8.59 3.08 6.02
C THR A 83 8.50 4.47 6.66
N ASN A 84 8.36 5.50 5.83
CA ASN A 84 8.41 6.90 6.26
C ASN A 84 7.40 7.81 5.56
N THR A 85 6.56 7.27 4.67
CA THR A 85 5.63 8.05 3.85
C THR A 85 4.19 7.65 4.16
N ILE A 86 3.34 8.64 4.43
CA ILE A 86 1.89 8.48 4.62
C ILE A 86 1.17 9.34 3.59
N ARG A 87 0.16 8.78 2.92
CA ARG A 87 -0.66 9.47 1.93
C ARG A 87 -2.14 9.20 2.18
N ILE A 88 -2.98 10.20 1.95
CA ILE A 88 -4.45 10.06 1.98
C ILE A 88 -4.95 10.17 0.54
N ILE A 89 -5.70 9.16 0.09
CA ILE A 89 -6.21 9.08 -1.28
C ILE A 89 -7.72 8.94 -1.23
N GLN A 90 -8.43 9.66 -2.09
CA GLN A 90 -9.86 9.49 -2.29
C GLN A 90 -10.11 8.53 -3.47
N LEU A 91 -10.87 7.46 -3.23
CA LEU A 91 -11.23 6.48 -4.24
C LEU A 91 -12.25 7.04 -5.23
N GLY A 92 -12.15 6.64 -6.51
CA GLY A 92 -13.11 7.05 -7.56
C GLY A 92 -13.00 8.51 -8.01
N SER A 93 -11.95 9.25 -7.60
CA SER A 93 -11.66 10.57 -8.17
C SER A 93 -11.15 10.41 -9.62
N LEU A 94 -11.69 11.21 -10.54
CA LEU A 94 -11.30 11.27 -11.97
C LEU A 94 -9.85 11.70 -12.20
N VAL A 95 -9.15 12.13 -11.15
CA VAL A 95 -7.73 12.42 -11.24
C VAL A 95 -6.98 11.12 -10.94
N GLU A 96 -6.71 10.37 -12.01
CA GLU A 96 -5.68 9.33 -12.05
C GLU A 96 -4.31 9.97 -11.84
N HIS A 97 -4.07 10.50 -10.65
CA HIS A 97 -2.71 10.73 -10.22
C HIS A 97 -2.07 9.35 -10.10
N ASN A 98 -0.91 9.16 -10.74
CA ASN A 98 0.07 8.21 -10.24
C ASN A 98 0.02 8.31 -8.71
N ILE A 99 -0.47 7.25 -8.05
CA ILE A 99 -0.84 7.31 -6.63
C ILE A 99 0.35 7.81 -5.79
N LEU A 100 1.53 7.45 -6.26
CA LEU A 100 2.78 8.09 -6.01
C LEU A 100 3.03 9.28 -6.94
N GLY A 101 2.43 10.43 -6.64
CA GLY A 101 3.02 11.73 -6.95
C GLY A 101 4.32 11.91 -6.16
N ILE A 102 5.29 11.01 -6.35
CA ILE A 102 6.68 11.25 -5.96
C ILE A 102 7.16 12.20 -7.07
N PRO A 103 7.64 13.43 -6.77
CA PRO A 103 8.37 14.17 -7.77
C PRO A 103 9.47 13.24 -8.28
N ASP A 104 9.63 13.09 -9.58
CA ASP A 104 10.69 12.28 -10.15
C ASP A 104 12.02 12.99 -9.84
N ILE A 105 12.55 12.82 -8.62
CA ILE A 105 13.79 13.46 -8.18
C ILE A 105 14.94 12.63 -8.75
N LYS A 106 15.05 12.57 -10.08
CA LYS A 106 16.17 11.95 -10.79
C LYS A 106 17.54 12.53 -10.38
N ASN A 107 17.52 13.68 -9.71
CA ASN A 107 18.71 14.50 -9.41
C ASN A 107 19.00 14.70 -7.91
N TYR A 108 18.36 13.98 -6.99
CA TYR A 108 18.79 14.03 -5.57
C TYR A 108 20.00 13.11 -5.41
N LYS A 109 21.20 13.70 -5.45
CA LYS A 109 22.39 13.10 -4.86
C LYS A 109 22.43 13.49 -3.38
N ASP A 110 22.87 12.57 -2.54
CA ASP A 110 23.13 12.79 -1.11
C ASP A 110 23.96 14.06 -0.86
#